data_AF-A0A8J4WMI2-F1
#
_entry.id   AF-A0A8J4WMI2-F1
#
_cell.length_a   1.000
_cell.length_b   1.000
_cell.length_c   1.000
_cell.angle_alpha   90.00
_cell.angle_beta   90.00
_cell.angle_gamma   90.00
#
_symmetry.space_group_name_H-M   'P 1'
#
loop_
_entity.id
_entity.type
_entity.pdbx_description
1 polymer ?
#
loop_
_entity_poly.entity_id
_entity_poly.type
_entity_poly.pdbx_seq_one_letter_code
_entity_poly.pdbx_strand_id
1 'polypeptide(L)'
;SGQYFKYLERASTSVYCIRLVLYTHAPLFYFDRRLSLDYHALGDRDGSLRRTRFTEITVLPASHGGLQPQWRRDRPALVVSSCSWTPDDDFSIVLDALDIYNKKATTPRSTLPSMVFVVTGRGPLKAHYDKLIRNKRWTHVEVIMPWLDWADYSVFLGCADLGVSLHRSSSGLDLPMKVRS
;
A
#
# COMPACT_ATOMS: atom_id res chain seq x y z
N SER A 1 22.18 -3.30 -10.90
CA SER A 1 21.87 -2.20 -9.97
C SER A 1 21.07 -2.78 -8.82
N GLY A 2 21.70 -2.91 -7.65
CA GLY A 2 21.15 -3.66 -6.51
C GLY A 2 19.95 -2.99 -5.87
N GLN A 3 18.89 -3.77 -5.62
CA GLN A 3 17.77 -3.41 -4.75
C GLN A 3 18.28 -3.24 -3.32
N TYR A 4 18.21 -2.03 -2.77
CA TYR A 4 18.52 -1.80 -1.36
C TYR A 4 17.22 -1.85 -0.55
N PHE A 5 17.00 -2.97 0.14
CA PHE A 5 15.93 -3.11 1.14
C PHE A 5 16.41 -2.50 2.46
N LYS A 6 15.77 -1.42 2.93
CA LYS A 6 15.98 -0.93 4.29
C LYS A 6 14.89 -1.51 5.19
N TYR A 7 15.31 -2.33 6.15
CA TYR A 7 14.45 -2.90 7.18
C TYR A 7 14.41 -1.96 8.39
N LEU A 8 13.21 -1.53 8.76
CA LEU A 8 12.96 -0.82 10.01
C LEU A 8 12.01 -1.69 10.84
N GLU A 9 12.58 -2.37 11.83
CA GLU A 9 11.83 -3.13 12.83
C GLU A 9 11.48 -2.18 13.97
N ARG A 10 10.19 -1.96 14.25
CA ARG A 10 9.76 -1.06 15.33
C ARG A 10 8.79 -1.77 16.26
N ALA A 11 9.33 -2.13 17.43
CA ALA A 11 8.68 -2.53 18.68
C ALA A 11 7.49 -3.51 18.59
N SER A 12 7.82 -4.77 18.88
CA SER A 12 6.93 -5.84 19.32
C SER A 12 5.99 -5.39 20.45
N THR A 13 4.69 -5.41 20.20
CA THR A 13 3.73 -5.87 21.22
C THR A 13 3.78 -7.39 21.18
N SER A 14 3.94 -8.06 22.32
CA SER A 14 4.29 -9.48 22.58
C SER A 14 3.69 -10.62 21.71
N VAL A 15 2.92 -10.34 20.66
CA VAL A 15 2.18 -11.28 19.82
C VAL A 15 2.36 -11.02 18.31
N TYR A 16 2.74 -9.80 17.88
CA TYR A 16 2.81 -9.44 16.46
C TYR A 16 4.14 -8.77 16.08
N CYS A 17 4.79 -9.28 15.04
CA CYS A 17 5.91 -8.62 14.38
C CYS A 17 5.37 -7.78 13.22
N ILE A 18 5.68 -6.47 13.21
CA ILE A 18 5.37 -5.56 12.10
C ILE A 18 6.66 -5.29 11.34
N ARG A 19 6.76 -5.87 10.13
CA ARG A 19 7.90 -5.60 9.23
C ARG A 19 7.57 -4.43 8.32
N LEU A 20 8.37 -3.37 8.39
CA LEU A 20 8.29 -2.22 7.48
C LEU A 20 9.34 -2.36 6.38
N VAL A 21 8.89 -2.34 5.13
CA VAL A 21 9.76 -2.34 3.94
C VAL A 21 9.52 -1.04 3.17
N LEU A 22 10.57 -0.25 2.97
CA LEU A 22 10.51 0.94 2.12
C LEU A 22 10.91 0.54 0.70
N TYR A 23 10.05 0.82 -0.28
CA TYR A 23 10.37 0.61 -1.69
C TYR A 23 10.70 1.96 -2.33
N THR A 24 11.68 1.98 -3.22
CA THR A 24 12.15 3.22 -3.87
C THR A 24 12.38 2.98 -5.35
N HIS A 25 11.32 2.95 -6.18
CA HIS A 25 11.49 2.98 -7.63
C HIS A 25 10.47 3.88 -8.36
N ALA A 26 10.79 4.14 -9.63
CA ALA A 26 10.29 5.23 -10.48
C ALA A 26 8.75 5.28 -10.63
N PRO A 27 8.16 6.47 -10.86
CA PRO A 27 6.72 6.62 -11.10
C PRO A 27 6.30 5.88 -12.37
N LEU A 28 5.49 4.82 -12.24
CA LEU A 28 5.00 4.02 -13.37
C LEU A 28 3.55 4.40 -13.69
N PHE A 29 3.38 5.58 -14.29
CA PHE A 29 2.07 6.13 -14.70
C PHE A 29 1.17 5.12 -15.43
N TYR A 30 1.75 4.35 -16.35
CA TYR A 30 0.99 3.38 -17.15
C TYR A 30 0.48 2.19 -16.33
N PHE A 31 1.19 1.83 -15.26
CA PHE A 31 0.82 0.71 -14.41
C PHE A 31 -0.38 1.07 -13.52
N ASP A 32 -0.30 2.20 -12.81
CA ASP A 32 -1.41 2.77 -12.05
C ASP A 32 -2.66 2.94 -12.92
N ARG A 33 -2.47 3.42 -14.15
CA ARG A 33 -3.58 3.66 -15.08
C ARG A 33 -4.26 2.38 -15.52
N ARG A 34 -3.53 1.31 -15.83
CA ARG A 34 -4.15 0.02 -16.17
C ARG A 34 -4.95 -0.52 -14.99
N LEU A 35 -4.35 -0.54 -13.80
CA LEU A 35 -5.05 -1.02 -12.59
C LEU A 35 -6.22 -0.10 -12.19
N SER A 36 -6.17 1.18 -12.53
CA SER A 36 -7.26 2.12 -12.24
C SER A 36 -8.57 1.81 -12.99
N LEU A 37 -8.51 0.98 -14.04
CA LEU A 37 -9.70 0.50 -14.73
C LEU A 37 -10.53 -0.43 -13.83
N ASP A 38 -9.86 -1.23 -13.01
CA ASP A 38 -10.50 -2.17 -12.08
C ASP A 38 -10.59 -1.61 -10.66
N TYR A 39 -9.69 -0.68 -10.31
CA TYR A 39 -9.56 -0.11 -8.97
C TYR A 39 -9.53 1.42 -9.06
N HIS A 40 -10.70 2.05 -9.10
CA HIS A 40 -10.84 3.51 -9.18
C HIS A 40 -10.04 4.30 -8.13
N ALA A 41 -9.75 3.69 -6.98
CA ALA A 41 -8.88 4.25 -5.94
C ALA A 41 -7.45 4.57 -6.39
N LEU A 42 -7.01 4.05 -7.54
CA LEU A 42 -5.70 4.32 -8.15
C LEU A 42 -5.79 5.36 -9.27
N GLY A 43 -6.98 5.61 -9.81
CA GLY A 43 -7.26 6.54 -10.91
C GLY A 43 -7.47 7.97 -10.46
N ASP A 44 -7.19 8.93 -11.34
CA ASP A 44 -7.40 10.34 -11.03
C ASP A 44 -8.87 10.64 -10.69
N ARG A 45 -9.09 11.47 -9.66
CA ARG A 45 -10.45 11.77 -9.17
C ARG A 45 -11.25 12.61 -10.17
N ASP A 46 -10.56 13.39 -10.99
CA ASP A 46 -11.17 14.28 -11.99
C ASP A 46 -11.26 13.60 -13.37
N GLY A 47 -10.88 12.30 -13.47
CA GLY A 47 -10.95 11.53 -14.71
C GLY A 47 -9.89 11.92 -15.75
N SER A 48 -8.83 12.63 -15.36
CA SER A 48 -7.79 13.05 -16.29
C SER A 48 -7.02 11.87 -16.89
N LEU A 49 -6.87 11.86 -18.21
CA LEU A 49 -6.07 10.84 -18.91
C LEU A 49 -4.56 11.04 -18.75
N ARG A 50 -4.13 12.15 -18.15
CA ARG A 50 -2.73 12.52 -17.92
C ARG A 50 -2.34 12.46 -16.45
N ARG A 51 -3.25 12.03 -15.57
CA ARG A 51 -3.02 11.89 -14.13
C ARG A 51 -3.51 10.53 -13.64
N THR A 52 -2.87 10.04 -12.58
CA THR A 52 -3.39 9.01 -11.68
C THR A 52 -3.47 9.62 -10.29
N ARG A 53 -3.86 8.84 -9.27
CA ARG A 53 -3.78 9.32 -7.88
C ARG A 53 -2.36 9.65 -7.45
N PHE A 54 -1.37 8.97 -8.02
CA PHE A 54 0.01 9.08 -7.56
C PHE A 54 0.91 9.81 -8.54
N THR A 55 0.64 9.74 -9.84
CA THR A 55 1.54 10.24 -10.87
C THR A 55 0.83 11.19 -11.83
N GLU A 56 1.60 12.05 -12.48
CA GLU A 56 1.13 12.86 -13.59
C GLU A 56 2.15 12.86 -14.72
N ILE A 57 1.67 13.05 -15.94
CA ILE A 57 2.52 13.23 -17.11
C ILE A 57 2.79 14.72 -17.29
N THR A 58 4.08 15.08 -17.25
CA THR A 58 4.54 16.42 -17.66
C THR A 58 5.08 16.38 -19.08
N VAL A 59 4.79 17.45 -19.85
CA VAL A 59 5.34 17.62 -21.19
C VAL A 59 6.71 18.27 -21.04
N LEU A 60 7.77 17.53 -21.33
CA LEU A 60 9.09 18.14 -21.48
C LEU A 60 9.26 18.74 -22.88
N PRO A 61 10.13 19.76 -23.04
CA PRO A 61 10.49 20.28 -24.36
C PRO A 61 10.89 19.14 -25.30
N ALA A 62 10.50 19.25 -26.57
CA ALA A 62 10.66 18.17 -27.57
C ALA A 62 12.09 17.61 -27.71
N SER A 63 13.10 18.39 -27.29
CA SER A 63 14.51 18.00 -27.23
C SER A 63 14.84 16.90 -26.21
N HIS A 64 13.95 16.57 -25.25
CA HIS A 64 14.19 15.60 -24.18
C HIS A 64 13.29 14.35 -24.22
N GLY A 65 12.69 14.04 -25.38
CA GLY A 65 12.09 12.72 -25.61
C GLY A 65 10.67 12.50 -25.09
N GLY A 66 9.83 13.53 -25.04
CA GLY A 66 8.37 13.37 -24.90
C GLY A 66 7.82 13.39 -23.46
N LEU A 67 6.69 12.69 -23.27
CA LEU A 67 5.90 12.63 -22.03
C LEU A 67 6.67 11.93 -20.91
N GLN A 68 6.91 12.61 -19.78
CA GLN A 68 7.61 12.04 -18.62
C GLN A 68 6.66 11.89 -17.42
N PRO A 69 6.48 10.65 -16.90
CA PRO A 69 5.82 10.40 -15.63
C PRO A 69 6.58 11.02 -14.46
N GLN A 70 5.87 11.71 -13.57
CA GLN A 70 6.41 12.22 -12.32
C GLN A 70 5.45 11.94 -11.16
N TRP A 71 5.96 11.79 -9.94
CA TRP A 71 5.11 11.73 -8.75
C TRP A 71 4.42 13.07 -8.54
N ARG A 72 3.11 13.03 -8.28
CA ARG A 72 2.35 14.19 -7.85
C ARG A 72 2.81 14.64 -6.47
N ARG A 73 2.88 15.96 -6.25
CA ARG A 73 3.22 16.52 -4.93
C ARG A 73 2.12 16.31 -3.89
N ASP A 74 0.88 16.21 -4.34
CA ASP A 74 -0.32 16.03 -3.54
C ASP A 74 -0.80 14.57 -3.47
N ARG A 75 0.02 13.62 -3.92
CA ARG A 75 -0.37 12.20 -3.92
C ARG A 75 -0.61 11.69 -2.49
N PRO A 76 -1.56 10.75 -2.31
CA PRO A 76 -1.62 9.99 -1.06
C PRO A 76 -0.40 9.08 -0.93
N ALA A 77 -0.13 8.66 0.31
CA ALA A 77 0.80 7.59 0.59
C ALA A 77 0.24 6.25 0.09
N LEU A 78 1.05 5.47 -0.61
CA LEU A 78 0.74 4.11 -1.05
C LEU A 78 1.31 3.11 -0.04
N VAL A 79 0.43 2.46 0.71
CA VAL A 79 0.83 1.45 1.70
C VAL A 79 0.34 0.08 1.24
N VAL A 80 1.20 -0.93 1.28
CA VAL A 80 0.88 -2.28 0.82
C VAL A 80 1.02 -3.27 1.96
N SER A 81 0.05 -4.16 2.09
CA SER A 81 0.07 -5.30 2.99
C SER A 81 -0.31 -6.56 2.25
N SER A 82 0.21 -7.69 2.72
CA SER A 82 -0.27 -9.02 2.33
C SER A 82 -1.14 -9.59 3.46
N CYS A 83 -2.19 -10.32 3.12
CA CYS A 83 -3.04 -11.03 4.08
C CYS A 83 -3.52 -12.36 3.47
N SER A 84 -3.37 -13.48 4.20
CA SER A 84 -3.92 -14.77 3.78
C SER A 84 -5.42 -14.87 4.05
N TRP A 85 -6.00 -13.93 4.80
CA TRP A 85 -7.43 -13.91 5.14
C TRP A 85 -7.93 -15.21 5.78
N THR A 86 -7.04 -15.90 6.49
CA THR A 86 -7.36 -17.05 7.33
C THR A 86 -7.66 -16.57 8.75
N PRO A 87 -8.31 -17.38 9.60
CA PRO A 87 -8.54 -17.02 11.00
C PRO A 87 -7.26 -16.76 11.82
N ASP A 88 -6.11 -17.24 11.35
CA ASP A 88 -4.82 -17.00 11.99
C ASP A 88 -4.29 -15.58 11.74
N ASP A 89 -4.75 -14.92 10.67
CA ASP A 89 -4.47 -13.52 10.38
C ASP A 89 -5.51 -12.62 11.07
N ASP A 90 -5.13 -12.07 12.22
CA ASP A 90 -5.94 -11.06 12.88
C ASP A 90 -5.81 -9.69 12.18
N PHE A 91 -6.55 -9.53 11.09
CA PHE A 91 -6.60 -8.29 10.32
C PHE A 91 -7.39 -7.17 11.03
N SER A 92 -8.09 -7.47 12.15
CA SER A 92 -8.78 -6.44 12.93
C SER A 92 -7.80 -5.38 13.47
N ILE A 93 -6.58 -5.79 13.81
CA ILE A 93 -5.49 -4.90 14.24
C ILE A 93 -5.16 -3.86 13.18
N VAL A 94 -5.16 -4.25 11.89
CA VAL A 94 -4.95 -3.29 10.80
C VAL A 94 -6.11 -2.31 10.73
N LEU A 95 -7.35 -2.79 10.84
CA LEU A 95 -8.53 -1.90 10.82
C LEU A 95 -8.49 -0.88 11.95
N ASP A 96 -8.10 -1.29 13.16
CA ASP A 96 -7.95 -0.40 14.30
C ASP A 96 -6.82 0.62 14.09
N ALA A 97 -5.69 0.18 13.54
CA ALA A 97 -4.59 1.07 13.18
C ALA A 97 -5.01 2.11 12.13
N LEU A 98 -5.79 1.71 11.12
CA LEU A 98 -6.34 2.62 10.11
C LEU A 98 -7.35 3.59 10.69
N ASP A 99 -8.19 3.16 11.65
CA ASP A 99 -9.08 4.07 12.40
C ASP A 99 -8.30 5.14 13.16
N ILE A 100 -7.23 4.74 13.85
CA ILE A 100 -6.36 5.66 14.59
C ILE A 100 -5.66 6.62 13.62
N TYR A 101 -5.14 6.10 12.50
CA TYR A 101 -4.51 6.91 11.47
C TYR A 101 -5.47 7.96 10.91
N ASN A 102 -6.66 7.55 10.49
CA ASN A 102 -7.66 8.45 9.93
C ASN A 102 -8.03 9.55 10.93
N LYS A 103 -8.28 9.20 12.20
CA LYS A 103 -8.57 10.19 13.26
C LYS A 103 -7.45 11.21 13.43
N LYS A 104 -6.19 10.77 13.43
CA LYS A 104 -5.03 11.68 13.53
C LYS A 104 -4.87 12.56 12.28
N ALA A 105 -5.12 12.00 11.10
CA ALA A 105 -5.06 12.72 9.83
C ALA A 105 -6.13 13.82 9.73
N THR A 106 -7.33 13.62 10.31
CA THR A 106 -8.41 14.62 10.30
C THR A 106 -8.16 15.82 11.24
N THR A 107 -7.14 15.80 12.09
CA THR A 107 -6.89 16.93 13.01
C THR A 107 -6.42 18.18 12.23
N PRO A 108 -6.86 19.41 12.60
CA PRO A 108 -6.59 20.62 11.80
C PRO A 108 -5.11 20.98 11.58
N ARG A 109 -4.19 20.39 12.36
CA ARG A 109 -2.74 20.61 12.26
C ARG A 109 -1.99 19.36 11.83
N SER A 110 -2.70 18.35 11.34
CA SER A 110 -2.07 17.11 10.89
C SER A 110 -1.24 17.37 9.63
N THR A 111 -0.02 16.84 9.63
CA THR A 111 0.84 16.77 8.44
C THR A 111 0.81 15.38 7.81
N LEU A 112 -0.06 14.49 8.30
CA LEU A 112 -0.19 13.14 7.76
C LEU A 112 -0.87 13.20 6.39
N PRO A 113 -0.30 12.55 5.35
CA PRO A 113 -0.95 12.51 4.05
C PRO A 113 -2.23 11.68 4.10
N SER A 114 -3.09 11.84 3.11
CA SER A 114 -4.10 10.79 2.84
C SER A 114 -3.38 9.51 2.41
N MET A 115 -4.02 8.37 2.54
CA MET A 115 -3.42 7.05 2.28
C MET A 115 -4.34 6.19 1.41
N VAL A 116 -3.73 5.48 0.47
CA VAL A 116 -4.31 4.30 -0.18
C VAL A 116 -3.63 3.08 0.41
N PHE A 117 -4.40 2.28 1.15
CA PHE A 117 -3.92 1.05 1.79
C PHE A 117 -4.36 -0.16 0.96
N VAL A 118 -3.40 -0.89 0.42
CA VAL A 118 -3.62 -1.98 -0.53
C VAL A 118 -3.35 -3.29 0.17
N VAL A 119 -4.33 -4.19 0.16
CA VAL A 119 -4.18 -5.51 0.79
C VAL A 119 -4.34 -6.60 -0.25
N THR A 120 -3.25 -7.30 -0.54
CA THR A 120 -3.25 -8.42 -1.48
C THR A 120 -3.41 -9.74 -0.74
N GLY A 121 -3.89 -10.76 -1.46
CA GLY A 121 -3.99 -12.13 -0.97
C GLY A 121 -5.39 -12.71 -1.06
N ARG A 122 -5.52 -13.99 -0.71
CA ARG A 122 -6.75 -14.79 -0.84
C ARG A 122 -6.98 -15.61 0.41
N GLY A 123 -8.23 -15.63 0.83
CA GLY A 123 -8.72 -16.56 1.84
C GLY A 123 -10.17 -16.29 2.22
N PRO A 124 -10.73 -17.14 3.09
CA PRO A 124 -12.16 -17.17 3.38
C PRO A 124 -12.69 -15.89 4.03
N LEU A 125 -11.87 -15.17 4.81
CA LEU A 125 -12.31 -13.98 5.54
C LEU A 125 -12.26 -12.69 4.72
N LYS A 126 -11.78 -12.70 3.46
CA LYS A 126 -11.67 -11.49 2.64
C LYS A 126 -13.01 -10.77 2.49
N ALA A 127 -14.09 -11.51 2.23
CA ALA A 127 -15.42 -10.95 2.07
C ALA A 127 -16.00 -10.41 3.40
N HIS A 128 -15.60 -11.00 4.53
CA HIS A 128 -15.99 -10.49 5.85
C HIS A 128 -15.35 -9.11 6.10
N TYR A 129 -14.03 -9.00 5.90
CA TYR A 129 -13.32 -7.73 6.09
C TYR A 129 -13.70 -6.67 5.06
N ASP A 130 -14.01 -7.04 3.82
CA ASP A 130 -14.55 -6.13 2.80
C ASP A 130 -15.82 -5.42 3.28
N LYS A 131 -16.75 -6.18 3.89
CA LYS A 131 -17.98 -5.59 4.48
C LYS A 131 -17.67 -4.63 5.62
N LEU A 132 -16.72 -4.98 6.50
CA LEU A 132 -16.31 -4.12 7.60
C LEU A 132 -15.70 -2.81 7.10
N ILE A 133 -14.80 -2.89 6.12
CA ILE A 133 -14.14 -1.74 5.49
C ILE A 133 -15.16 -0.81 4.85
N ARG A 134 -16.12 -1.35 4.09
CA ARG A 134 -17.19 -0.55 3.45
C ARG A 134 -18.06 0.22 4.45
N ASN A 135 -18.17 -0.27 5.68
CA ASN A 135 -18.91 0.40 6.75
C ASN A 135 -18.09 1.49 7.47
N LYS A 136 -16.78 1.57 7.23
CA LYS A 136 -15.94 2.62 7.80
C LYS A 136 -16.18 3.95 7.07
N ARG A 137 -16.16 5.04 7.85
CA ARG A 137 -16.32 6.41 7.35
C ARG A 137 -14.98 7.15 7.39
N TRP A 138 -14.01 6.63 6.67
CA TRP A 138 -12.69 7.25 6.55
C TRP A 138 -12.69 8.36 5.50
N THR A 139 -11.94 9.42 5.77
CA THR A 139 -11.76 10.57 4.87
C THR A 139 -10.34 10.68 4.35
N HIS A 140 -9.37 10.14 5.10
CA HIS A 140 -7.95 10.11 4.75
C HIS A 140 -7.41 8.71 4.48
N VAL A 141 -8.25 7.67 4.60
CA VAL A 141 -7.86 6.28 4.32
C VAL A 141 -8.81 5.71 3.28
N GLU A 142 -8.23 5.15 2.23
CA GLU A 142 -8.94 4.42 1.20
C GLU A 142 -8.32 3.01 1.10
N VAL A 143 -9.12 1.97 1.31
CA VAL A 143 -8.62 0.58 1.28
C VAL A 143 -9.06 -0.10 0.00
N ILE A 144 -8.12 -0.73 -0.69
CA ILE A 144 -8.43 -1.64 -1.80
C ILE A 144 -7.85 -3.01 -1.56
N MET A 145 -8.53 -4.03 -2.07
CA MET A 145 -8.11 -5.42 -1.94
C MET A 145 -7.99 -6.08 -3.31
N PRO A 146 -7.03 -5.62 -4.14
CA PRO A 146 -6.89 -6.10 -5.49
C PRO A 146 -6.38 -7.53 -5.53
N TRP A 147 -6.79 -8.25 -6.57
CA TRP A 147 -6.04 -9.39 -7.05
C TRP A 147 -4.96 -8.86 -8.01
N LEU A 148 -3.70 -9.07 -7.66
CA LEU A 148 -2.56 -8.73 -8.51
C LEU A 148 -1.93 -10.04 -8.98
N ASP A 149 -1.62 -10.13 -10.27
CA ASP A 149 -0.76 -11.20 -10.76
C ASP A 149 0.68 -10.99 -10.26
N TRP A 150 1.54 -11.97 -10.48
CA TRP A 150 2.90 -11.92 -9.93
C TRP A 150 3.76 -10.77 -10.51
N ALA A 151 3.59 -10.49 -11.81
CA ALA A 151 4.30 -9.41 -12.48
C ALA A 151 3.87 -8.06 -11.89
N ASP A 152 2.56 -7.86 -11.76
CA ASP A 152 1.94 -6.65 -11.22
C ASP A 152 2.27 -6.46 -9.75
N TYR A 153 2.24 -7.54 -8.96
CA TYR A 153 2.57 -7.47 -7.55
C TYR A 153 3.98 -6.94 -7.30
N SER A 154 4.97 -7.42 -8.06
CA SER A 154 6.37 -6.98 -7.93
C SER A 154 6.54 -5.50 -8.26
N VAL A 155 5.85 -5.02 -9.30
CA VAL A 155 5.84 -3.62 -9.72
C VAL A 155 5.13 -2.75 -8.69
N PHE A 156 3.98 -3.20 -8.20
CA PHE A 156 3.16 -2.50 -7.21
C PHE A 156 3.92 -2.31 -5.90
N LEU A 157 4.59 -3.37 -5.42
CA LEU A 157 5.49 -3.29 -4.28
C LEU A 157 6.60 -2.28 -4.53
N GLY A 158 7.26 -2.31 -5.68
CA GLY A 158 8.32 -1.36 -6.04
C GLY A 158 7.90 0.12 -5.99
N CYS A 159 6.60 0.40 -6.12
CA CYS A 159 6.01 1.74 -6.07
C CYS A 159 5.52 2.16 -4.67
N ALA A 160 5.42 1.23 -3.72
CA ALA A 160 4.85 1.50 -2.41
C ALA A 160 5.75 2.38 -1.55
N ASP A 161 5.16 3.36 -0.84
CA ASP A 161 5.89 4.13 0.16
C ASP A 161 6.25 3.28 1.37
N LEU A 162 5.37 2.32 1.70
CA LEU A 162 5.50 1.47 2.88
C LEU A 162 4.88 0.09 2.66
N GLY A 163 5.65 -0.96 2.91
CA GLY A 163 5.14 -2.32 3.12
C GLY A 163 4.85 -2.56 4.60
N VAL A 164 3.69 -3.12 4.92
CA VAL A 164 3.31 -3.59 6.26
C VAL A 164 3.08 -5.09 6.18
N SER A 165 3.67 -5.84 7.08
CA SER A 165 3.44 -7.27 7.20
C SER A 165 3.08 -7.60 8.63
N LEU A 166 1.94 -8.26 8.82
CA LEU A 166 1.54 -8.82 10.09
C LEU A 166 1.94 -10.29 10.12
N HIS A 167 2.77 -10.64 11.07
CA HIS A 167 3.04 -12.03 11.39
C HIS A 167 2.82 -12.25 12.88
N ARG A 168 2.00 -13.25 13.21
CA ARG A 168 1.82 -13.73 14.57
C ARG A 168 2.93 -14.73 14.89
N SER A 169 3.92 -14.32 15.68
CA SER A 169 4.96 -15.23 16.18
C SER A 169 4.46 -15.89 17.47
N SER A 170 3.97 -17.12 17.39
CA SER A 170 3.45 -17.84 18.56
C SER A 170 4.54 -18.48 19.45
N SER A 171 5.83 -18.27 19.18
CA SER A 171 6.91 -19.06 19.81
C SER A 171 7.66 -18.39 20.96
N GLY A 172 7.59 -17.07 21.17
CA GLY A 172 8.44 -16.37 22.17
C GLY A 172 9.96 -16.50 21.92
N LEU A 173 10.34 -17.17 20.84
CA LEU A 173 11.68 -17.40 20.35
C LEU A 173 11.59 -17.12 18.85
N ASP A 174 11.90 -15.89 18.46
CA ASP A 174 11.97 -15.52 17.06
C ASP A 174 13.29 -16.07 16.51
N LEU A 175 13.26 -17.35 16.12
CA LEU A 175 14.39 -17.94 15.41
C LEU A 175 14.28 -17.54 13.94
N PRO A 176 15.29 -16.88 13.36
CA PRO A 176 15.33 -16.65 11.92
C PRO A 176 15.41 -18.01 11.23
N MET A 177 14.34 -18.45 10.58
CA MET A 177 14.31 -19.79 10.00
C MET A 177 14.65 -19.80 8.51
N LYS A 178 15.79 -20.45 8.24
CA LYS A 178 16.30 -21.11 7.01
C LYS A 178 15.89 -20.57 5.64
N VAL A 179 16.84 -19.86 5.03
CA VAL A 179 17.07 -19.94 3.58
C VAL A 179 17.51 -21.38 3.28
N ARG A 180 16.75 -22.10 2.44
CA ARG A 180 17.21 -23.35 1.84
C ARG A 180 18.16 -23.03 0.70
N SER A 181 19.19 -23.88 0.60
CA SER A 181 20.16 -24.02 -0.50
C SER A 181 19.60 -23.78 -1.89
#